data_AF-A0A6I6LKJ1-F1
#
_entry.id   AF-A0A6I6LKJ1-F1
#
_cell.length_a   1.000
_cell.length_b   1.000
_cell.length_c   1.000
_cell.angle_alpha   90.00
_cell.angle_beta   90.00
_cell.angle_gamma   90.00
#
_symmetry.space_group_name_H-M   'P 1'
#
loop_
_entity.id
_entity.type
_entity.pdbx_description
1 polymer ?
#
loop_
_entity_poly.entity_id
_entity_poly.type
_entity_poly.pdbx_seq_one_letter_code
_entity_poly.pdbx_strand_id
1 'polypeptide(L)'
;MLELRPGCECCDADLPPESTGALICSFECTFCANCAASKLAYVCPNCGGELVARPRRPVDKLARHPASTQRLYKPQGCTPSNHGRIQS
;
A
#
# COMPACT_ATOMS: atom_id res chain seq x y z
N MET A 1 -3.75 13.44 -7.39
CA MET A 1 -3.23 12.40 -8.32
C MET A 1 -2.50 11.38 -7.47
N LEU A 2 -2.66 10.09 -7.76
CA LEU A 2 -2.05 9.00 -6.98
C LEU A 2 -0.55 9.22 -6.75
N GLU A 3 -0.09 9.13 -5.51
CA GLU A 3 1.30 9.43 -5.12
C GLU A 3 2.27 8.35 -5.58
N LEU A 4 1.84 7.09 -5.67
CA LEU A 4 2.70 5.92 -5.96
C LEU A 4 3.86 5.79 -4.95
N ARG A 5 3.53 5.67 -3.67
CA ARG A 5 4.51 5.57 -2.58
C ARG A 5 5.53 4.44 -2.83
N PRO A 6 6.83 4.68 -2.57
CA PRO A 6 7.91 3.83 -3.07
C PRO A 6 8.20 2.61 -2.19
N GLY A 7 7.43 2.37 -1.13
CA GLY A 7 7.72 1.33 -0.15
C GLY A 7 6.49 0.77 0.54
N CYS A 8 6.61 -0.46 1.01
CA CYS A 8 5.61 -1.13 1.83
C CYS A 8 5.59 -0.54 3.24
N GLU A 9 4.42 -0.09 3.71
CA GLU A 9 4.31 0.50 5.06
C GLU A 9 4.60 -0.51 6.19
N CYS A 10 4.53 -1.81 5.90
CA CYS A 10 4.69 -2.87 6.91
C CYS A 10 6.11 -3.42 7.04
N CYS A 11 6.87 -3.48 5.95
CA CYS A 11 8.19 -4.13 5.95
C CYS A 11 9.26 -3.35 5.19
N ASP A 12 8.93 -2.12 4.77
CA ASP A 12 9.78 -1.20 4.00
C ASP A 12 10.33 -1.73 2.66
N ALA A 13 9.81 -2.86 2.17
CA ALA A 13 10.20 -3.39 0.87
C ALA A 13 9.88 -2.38 -0.25
N ASP A 14 10.79 -2.26 -1.22
CA ASP A 14 10.66 -1.34 -2.34
C ASP A 14 9.46 -1.68 -3.23
N LEU A 15 8.68 -0.66 -3.56
CA LEU A 15 7.50 -0.75 -4.42
C LEU A 15 7.57 0.35 -5.47
N PRO A 16 8.49 0.22 -6.45
CA PRO A 16 8.69 1.23 -7.49
C PRO A 16 7.41 1.41 -8.33
N PRO A 17 7.26 2.53 -9.06
CA PRO A 17 6.01 2.92 -9.72
C PRO A 17 5.41 1.85 -10.65
N GLU A 18 6.25 1.05 -11.27
CA GLU A 18 5.95 -0.05 -12.19
C GLU A 18 5.70 -1.40 -11.49
N SER A 19 5.87 -1.48 -10.16
CA SER A 19 5.72 -2.70 -9.38
C SER A 19 4.35 -3.35 -9.61
N THR A 20 4.37 -4.65 -9.92
CA THR A 20 3.17 -5.49 -10.01
C THR A 20 2.74 -6.02 -8.65
N GLY A 21 3.61 -5.95 -7.64
CA GLY A 21 3.38 -6.46 -6.28
C GLY A 21 2.93 -5.41 -5.27
N ALA A 22 2.63 -4.18 -5.71
CA ALA A 22 2.11 -3.13 -4.85
C ALA A 22 0.57 -3.22 -4.76
N LEU A 23 0.05 -3.28 -3.54
CA LEU A 23 -1.37 -3.12 -3.25
C LEU A 23 -1.62 -1.81 -2.52
N ILE A 24 -2.83 -1.28 -2.70
CA ILE A 24 -3.23 0.03 -2.21
C ILE A 24 -4.69 0.02 -1.73
N CYS A 25 -5.03 0.86 -0.75
CA CYS A 25 -6.41 1.18 -0.40
C CYS A 25 -6.82 2.57 -0.94
N SER A 26 -8.06 2.99 -0.71
CA SER A 26 -8.59 4.31 -1.13
C SER A 26 -7.87 5.52 -0.53
N PHE A 27 -7.16 5.35 0.58
CA PHE A 27 -6.35 6.38 1.25
C PHE A 27 -4.86 6.30 0.90
N GLU A 28 -4.53 5.53 -0.14
CA GLU A 28 -3.17 5.33 -0.62
C GLU A 28 -2.20 4.64 0.34
N CYS A 29 -2.71 3.95 1.38
CA CYS A 29 -1.87 3.09 2.20
C CYS A 29 -1.32 1.94 1.34
N THR A 30 0.00 1.80 1.29
CA THR A 30 0.67 0.94 0.30
C THR A 30 1.34 -0.27 0.96
N PHE A 31 1.04 -1.48 0.49
CA PHE A 31 1.58 -2.73 1.03
C PHE A 31 2.06 -3.65 -0.09
N CYS A 32 3.10 -4.43 0.17
CA CYS A 32 3.53 -5.46 -0.79
C CYS A 32 2.58 -6.67 -0.75
N ALA A 33 2.52 -7.41 -1.85
CA ALA A 33 1.70 -8.62 -1.99
C ALA A 33 1.94 -9.64 -0.87
N ASN A 34 3.19 -9.80 -0.43
CA ASN A 34 3.51 -10.70 0.66
C ASN A 34 2.84 -10.26 1.99
N CYS A 35 2.95 -8.98 2.37
CA CYS A 35 2.29 -8.50 3.60
C CYS A 35 0.77 -8.52 3.47
N ALA A 36 0.23 -8.14 2.31
CA ALA A 36 -1.20 -8.17 2.05
C ALA A 36 -1.79 -9.58 2.24
N ALA A 37 -1.12 -10.61 1.70
CA ALA A 37 -1.56 -12.00 1.79
C ALA A 37 -1.29 -12.62 3.17
N SER A 38 -0.06 -12.53 3.67
CA SER A 38 0.37 -13.28 4.86
C SER A 38 -0.03 -12.64 6.20
N LYS A 39 -0.20 -11.32 6.24
CA LYS A 39 -0.43 -10.58 7.50
C LYS A 39 -1.77 -9.86 7.55
N LEU A 40 -2.34 -9.51 6.40
CA LEU A 40 -3.43 -8.54 6.33
C LEU A 40 -4.73 -9.09 5.73
N ALA A 41 -4.69 -10.30 5.14
CA ALA A 41 -5.82 -10.91 4.44
C ALA A 41 -6.50 -9.94 3.45
N TYR A 42 -5.68 -9.14 2.74
CA TYR A 42 -6.14 -8.10 1.80
C TYR A 42 -7.04 -7.01 2.41
N VAL A 43 -6.98 -6.80 3.72
CA VAL A 43 -7.63 -5.71 4.44
C VAL A 43 -6.60 -4.72 4.95
N CYS A 44 -6.79 -3.44 4.62
CA CYS A 44 -5.90 -2.38 5.04
C CYS A 44 -5.93 -2.24 6.58
N PRO A 45 -4.78 -2.36 7.26
CA PRO A 45 -4.72 -2.28 8.72
C PRO A 45 -5.08 -0.88 9.23
N ASN A 46 -4.87 0.14 8.41
CA ASN A 46 -4.99 1.55 8.78
C ASN A 46 -6.42 2.07 8.67
N CYS A 47 -7.18 1.65 7.65
CA CYS A 47 -8.53 2.16 7.39
C CYS A 47 -9.62 1.08 7.37
N GLY A 48 -9.27 -0.21 7.44
CA GLY A 48 -10.23 -1.32 7.37
C GLY A 48 -10.81 -1.59 5.97
N GLY A 49 -10.45 -0.81 4.95
CA GLY A 49 -10.88 -1.04 3.58
C GLY A 49 -10.08 -2.13 2.86
N GLU A 50 -10.47 -2.47 1.65
CA GLU A 50 -9.79 -3.44 0.79
C GLU A 50 -8.38 -2.98 0.34
N LEU A 51 -7.49 -3.95 0.16
CA LEU A 51 -6.22 -3.80 -0.53
C LEU A 51 -6.35 -4.41 -1.93
N VAL A 52 -6.27 -3.56 -2.95
CA VAL A 52 -6.35 -3.96 -4.36
C VAL A 52 -5.04 -3.65 -5.07
N ALA A 53 -4.84 -4.20 -6.27
CA ALA A 53 -3.66 -3.92 -7.08
C ALA A 53 -3.51 -2.41 -7.32
N ARG A 54 -2.34 -1.85 -7.02
CA ARG A 54 -2.06 -0.43 -7.22
C ARG A 54 -2.03 -0.11 -8.72
N PRO A 55 -2.84 0.85 -9.20
CA PRO A 55 -2.73 1.32 -10.58
C PRO A 55 -1.32 1.82 -10.88
N ARG A 56 -0.74 1.37 -12.00
CA ARG A 56 0.58 1.81 -12.45
C ARG A 56 0.44 3.02 -13.38
N ARG A 57 1.37 3.96 -13.24
CA ARG A 57 1.46 5.10 -14.17
C ARG A 57 2.27 4.68 -15.41
N PRO A 58 1.77 4.94 -16.64
CA PRO A 58 2.55 4.72 -17.85
C PRO A 58 3.90 5.44 -17.83
N VAL A 59 4.91 4.81 -18.44
CA VAL A 59 6.31 5.28 -18.40
C VAL A 59 6.45 6.70 -18.96
N ASP A 60 5.75 7.02 -20.05
CA ASP A 60 5.76 8.35 -20.69
C ASP A 60 5.15 9.46 -19.82
N LYS A 61 4.33 9.09 -18.82
CA LYS A 61 3.72 10.02 -17.88
C LYS A 61 4.57 10.25 -16.64
N LEU A 62 5.46 9.33 -16.26
CA LEU A 62 6.30 9.46 -15.06
C LEU A 62 7.24 10.67 -15.12
N ALA A 63 7.74 11.04 -16.29
CA ALA A 63 8.62 12.21 -16.44
C ALA A 63 7.92 13.54 -16.07
N ARG A 64 6.62 13.67 -16.37
CA ARG A 64 5.82 14.87 -16.07
C ARG A 64 5.08 14.78 -14.74
N HIS A 65 4.83 13.56 -14.29
CA HIS A 65 4.05 13.23 -13.11
C HIS A 65 4.82 12.17 -12.31
N PRO A 66 5.91 12.57 -11.64
CA PRO A 66 6.77 11.64 -10.93
C PRO A 66 6.02 10.95 -9.79
N ALA A 67 6.47 9.77 -9.43
CA ALA A 67 6.04 9.11 -8.21
C ALA A 67 6.64 9.80 -6.98
N SER A 68 6.00 9.62 -5.84
CA SER A 68 6.47 10.13 -4.57
C SER A 68 7.75 9.43 -4.13
N THR A 69 8.65 10.19 -3.53
CA THR A 69 9.86 9.68 -2.85
C THR A 69 9.62 9.45 -1.35
N GLN A 70 8.44 9.81 -0.83
CA GLN A 70 8.13 9.72 0.58
C GLN A 70 7.74 8.30 1.00
N ARG A 71 8.49 7.75 1.95
CA ARG A 71 8.20 6.46 2.59
C ARG A 71 7.37 6.65 3.86
N LEU A 72 6.38 5.76 4.06
CA LEU A 72 5.56 5.69 5.26
C LEU A 72 5.74 4.34 5.97
N TYR A 73 6.97 4.04 6.34
CA TYR A 73 7.29 2.78 7.02
C TYR A 73 6.89 2.82 8.51
N LYS A 74 6.27 1.74 8.99
CA LYS A 74 5.97 1.49 10.41
C LYS A 74 6.97 0.48 10.98
N PRO A 75 7.94 0.89 11.81
CA PRO A 75 8.98 -0.02 12.32
C PRO A 75 8.43 -1.15 13.21
N GLN A 76 7.26 -0.95 13.81
CA GLN A 76 6.53 -1.99 14.54
C GLN A 76 5.80 -3.00 13.63
N GLY A 77 5.86 -2.82 12.31
CA GLY A 77 5.16 -3.64 11.33
C GLY A 77 3.67 -3.32 11.22
N CYS A 78 2.92 -4.28 10.67
CA CYS A 78 1.49 -4.20 10.47
C CYS A 78 0.76 -5.39 11.11
N THR A 79 -0.42 -5.12 11.64
CA THR A 79 -1.34 -6.10 12.22
C THR A 79 -2.71 -5.96 11.56
N PRO A 80 -3.49 -7.06 11.40
CA PRO A 80 -4.84 -6.99 10.83
C PRO A 80 -5.70 -5.92 11.52
N SER A 81 -6.49 -5.17 10.74
CA SER A 81 -7.39 -4.16 11.32
C SER A 81 -8.51 -4.82 12.12
N ASN A 82 -8.76 -4.33 13.33
CA ASN A 82 -9.93 -4.70 14.13
C ASN A 82 -11.18 -3.86 13.81
N HIS A 83 -11.15 -3.03 12.76
CA HIS A 83 -12.20 -2.05 12.39
C HIS A 83 -13.56 -2.64 11.97
N GLY A 84 -13.81 -3.94 12.22
CA GLY A 84 -15.09 -4.62 12.02
C GLY A 84 -15.69 -5.26 13.28
N ARG A 85 -15.03 -5.21 14.46
CA ARG A 85 -15.68 -5.55 15.73
C ARG A 85 -16.47 -4.35 16.22
N ILE A 86 -17.61 -4.09 15.59
CA ILE A 86 -18.74 -3.55 16.33
C ILE A 86 -18.99 -4.54 17.48
N GLN A 87 -18.60 -4.14 18.68
CA GLN A 87 -19.03 -4.80 19.91
C GLN A 87 -20.56 -4.77 19.87
N SER A 88 -21.17 -5.89 19.49
CA SER A 88 -22.58 -6.16 19.77
C SER A 88 -22.69 -6.67 21.19
#